data_AF-A0ABC9A0J6-F1
#
_entry.id   AF-A0ABC9A0J6-F1
#
_cell.length_a   1.000
_cell.length_b   1.000
_cell.length_c   1.000
_cell.angle_alpha   90.00
_cell.angle_beta   90.00
_cell.angle_gamma   90.00
#
_symmetry.space_group_name_H-M   'P 1'
#
loop_
_entity.id
_entity.type
_entity.pdbx_description
1 polymer ?
#
loop_
_entity_poly.entity_id
_entity_poly.type
_entity_poly.pdbx_seq_one_letter_code
_entity_poly.pdbx_strand_id
1 'polypeptide(L)'
;MEGVVAKPTEEGQDPKSATEAIAEVLPSSKFLQNVDLETATSKKSATSDVLAIVQELKAEVQAEKQVSAALRNELESLKLKIEESEAAKQKQQELDSLKKKVEEINSLVRQLLYCLNKE
;
A
#
# COMPACT_ATOMS: atom_id res chain seq x y z
N MET A 1 35.74 12.63 -42.30
CA MET A 1 36.33 13.69 -41.45
C MET A 1 37.84 13.61 -41.60
N GLU A 2 38.36 14.06 -42.74
CA GLU A 2 39.81 14.13 -43.02
C GLU A 2 40.08 15.52 -43.61
N GLY A 3 39.79 16.57 -42.85
CA GLY A 3 39.73 17.94 -43.39
C GLY A 3 40.20 19.05 -42.46
N VAL A 4 40.90 18.72 -41.37
CA VAL A 4 41.42 19.75 -40.44
C VAL A 4 42.93 19.62 -40.18
N VAL A 5 43.61 18.65 -40.78
CA VAL A 5 45.05 18.39 -40.52
C VAL A 5 45.97 18.96 -41.61
N ALA A 6 45.45 19.57 -42.67
CA ALA A 6 46.31 20.16 -43.70
C ALA A 6 45.69 21.42 -44.30
N LYS A 7 45.73 22.53 -43.57
CA LYS A 7 45.73 23.85 -44.21
C LYS A 7 47.11 24.45 -43.96
N PRO A 8 47.97 24.58 -44.99
CA PRO A 8 49.16 25.40 -44.87
C PRO A 8 48.67 26.82 -44.59
N THR A 9 48.93 27.33 -43.39
CA THR A 9 48.69 28.74 -43.10
C THR A 9 50.06 29.37 -42.97
N GLU A 10 50.32 30.28 -43.91
CA GLU A 10 51.18 31.46 -43.85
C GLU A 10 52.19 31.51 -42.68
N GLU A 11 53.46 31.62 -43.04
CA GLU A 11 54.61 31.76 -42.14
C GLU A 11 54.31 32.69 -40.94
N GLY A 12 54.28 32.13 -39.73
CA GLY A 12 54.43 32.90 -38.49
C GLY A 12 53.41 32.71 -37.36
N GLN A 13 52.40 31.82 -37.46
CA GLN A 13 51.51 31.52 -36.33
C GLN A 13 51.85 30.18 -35.66
N ASP A 14 51.88 30.20 -34.32
CA ASP A 14 52.07 28.99 -33.51
C ASP A 14 51.00 27.94 -33.88
N PRO A 15 51.39 26.65 -34.05
CA PRO A 15 50.43 25.61 -34.37
C PRO A 15 49.35 25.53 -33.27
N LYS A 16 48.08 25.48 -33.69
CA LYS A 16 46.93 25.33 -32.78
C LYS A 16 47.19 24.20 -31.79
N SER A 17 47.01 24.49 -30.51
CA SER A 17 47.19 23.50 -29.45
C SER A 17 46.19 22.34 -29.63
N ALA A 18 46.59 21.12 -29.26
CA ALA A 18 45.71 19.95 -29.33
C ALA A 18 44.37 20.19 -28.63
N THR A 19 44.38 20.94 -27.51
CA THR A 19 43.17 21.32 -26.77
C THR A 19 42.24 22.22 -27.58
N GLU A 20 42.78 23.15 -28.35
CA GLU A 20 42.04 24.08 -29.19
C GLU A 20 41.45 23.39 -30.41
N ALA A 21 42.24 22.50 -31.03
CA ALA A 21 41.76 21.63 -32.10
C ALA A 21 40.59 20.75 -31.62
N ILE A 22 40.73 20.13 -30.44
CA ILE A 22 39.64 19.35 -29.83
C ILE A 22 38.41 20.24 -29.58
N ALA A 23 38.59 21.44 -29.04
CA ALA A 23 37.47 22.36 -28.78
C ALA A 23 36.73 22.82 -30.05
N GLU A 24 37.41 22.88 -31.20
CA GLU A 24 36.81 23.24 -32.50
C GLU A 24 35.92 22.10 -33.05
N VAL A 25 36.38 20.84 -32.95
CA VAL A 25 35.62 19.70 -33.49
C VAL A 25 34.62 19.10 -32.51
N LEU A 26 34.81 19.25 -31.20
CA LEU A 26 33.95 18.65 -30.17
C LEU A 26 32.47 19.02 -30.33
N PRO A 27 32.08 20.29 -30.60
CA PRO A 27 30.67 20.65 -30.78
C PRO A 27 30.03 20.07 -32.04
N SER A 28 30.83 19.74 -33.06
CA SER A 28 30.36 19.13 -34.31
C SER A 28 30.40 17.60 -34.30
N SER A 29 31.08 17.02 -33.30
CA SER A 29 31.33 15.59 -33.21
C SER A 29 30.24 14.89 -32.42
N LYS A 30 29.63 13.86 -33.01
CA LYS A 30 28.72 12.94 -32.31
C LYS A 30 29.46 11.85 -31.54
N PHE A 31 30.80 11.88 -31.47
CA PHE A 31 31.58 10.82 -30.87
C PHE A 31 31.16 10.55 -29.41
N LEU A 32 31.12 11.59 -28.56
CA LEU A 32 30.72 11.45 -27.16
C LEU A 32 29.27 10.95 -26.98
N GLN A 33 28.38 11.37 -27.88
CA GLN A 33 27.00 10.87 -27.92
C GLN A 33 26.95 9.39 -28.31
N ASN A 34 27.76 8.96 -29.29
CA ASN A 34 27.81 7.57 -29.75
C ASN A 34 28.47 6.60 -28.76
N VAL A 35 29.29 7.12 -27.84
CA VAL A 35 29.96 6.31 -26.80
C VAL A 35 29.35 6.53 -25.40
N ASP A 36 28.16 7.15 -25.33
CA ASP A 36 27.44 7.45 -24.09
C ASP A 36 28.25 8.24 -23.03
N LEU A 37 29.29 8.96 -23.47
CA LEU A 37 30.14 9.81 -22.63
C LEU A 37 29.71 11.27 -22.65
N GLU A 38 28.65 11.61 -23.38
CA GLU A 38 28.05 12.94 -23.33
C GLU A 38 27.66 13.23 -21.87
N THR A 39 28.38 14.16 -21.24
CA THR A 39 28.09 14.57 -19.86
C THR A 39 26.68 15.09 -19.85
N ALA A 40 25.77 14.29 -19.29
CA ALA A 40 24.35 14.55 -19.23
C ALA A 40 24.10 15.88 -18.51
N THR A 41 24.08 16.98 -19.27
CA THR A 41 23.56 18.24 -18.80
C THR A 41 22.05 18.04 -18.63
N SER A 42 21.65 17.76 -17.39
CA SER A 42 20.28 17.67 -16.91
C SER A 42 19.52 16.35 -17.16
N LYS A 43 19.86 15.29 -16.40
CA LYS A 43 18.89 14.23 -16.01
C LYS A 43 18.18 14.55 -14.69
N LYS A 44 17.92 15.83 -14.39
CA LYS A 44 17.26 16.25 -13.13
C LYS A 44 15.79 15.84 -13.06
N SER A 45 15.12 15.59 -14.19
CA SER A 45 13.68 15.27 -14.23
C SER A 45 13.36 13.86 -13.72
N ALA A 46 14.09 12.84 -14.18
CA ALA A 46 13.81 11.45 -13.80
C ALA A 46 13.91 11.22 -12.27
N THR A 47 14.86 11.87 -11.60
CA THR A 47 15.01 11.77 -10.13
C THR A 47 13.88 12.50 -9.39
N SER A 48 13.39 13.61 -9.94
CA SER A 48 12.26 14.38 -9.40
C SER A 48 10.96 13.58 -9.47
N ASP A 49 10.71 12.95 -10.62
CA ASP A 49 9.48 12.19 -10.86
C ASP A 49 9.41 10.94 -9.97
N VAL A 50 10.56 10.27 -9.78
CA VAL A 50 10.68 9.15 -8.83
C VAL A 50 10.43 9.61 -7.39
N LEU A 51 10.91 10.79 -6.99
CA LEU A 51 10.67 11.31 -5.65
C LEU A 51 9.18 11.64 -5.42
N ALA A 52 8.50 12.19 -6.43
CA ALA A 52 7.06 12.47 -6.36
C ALA A 52 6.25 11.17 -6.21
N ILE A 53 6.54 10.15 -7.03
CA ILE A 53 5.91 8.83 -6.94
C ILE A 53 6.13 8.20 -5.55
N VAL A 54 7.36 8.28 -5.01
CA VAL A 54 7.65 7.74 -3.68
C VAL A 54 6.89 8.48 -2.57
N GLN A 55 6.67 9.79 -2.70
CA GLN A 55 5.87 10.54 -1.74
C GLN A 55 4.40 10.15 -1.80
N GLU A 56 3.84 10.01 -3.01
CA GLU A 56 2.46 9.57 -3.21
C GLU A 56 2.22 8.17 -2.63
N LEU A 57 3.08 7.20 -2.96
CA LEU A 57 3.02 5.85 -2.41
C LEU A 57 3.13 5.83 -0.88
N LYS A 58 3.96 6.69 -0.29
CA LYS A 58 4.06 6.80 1.17
C LYS A 58 2.75 7.31 1.79
N ALA A 59 2.10 8.29 1.15
CA ALA A 59 0.83 8.81 1.62
C ALA A 59 -0.28 7.75 1.51
N GLU A 60 -0.33 7.01 0.40
CA GLU A 60 -1.30 5.93 0.19
C GLU A 60 -1.12 4.81 1.22
N VAL A 61 0.12 4.34 1.43
CA VAL A 61 0.43 3.32 2.45
C VAL A 61 0.06 3.80 3.86
N GLN A 62 0.25 5.08 4.16
CA GLN A 62 -0.14 5.63 5.46
C GLN A 62 -1.66 5.68 5.61
N ALA A 63 -2.39 6.12 4.58
CA ALA A 63 -3.84 6.12 4.58
C ALA A 63 -4.40 4.70 4.74
N GLU A 64 -3.87 3.73 4.00
CA GLU A 64 -4.32 2.35 4.08
C GLU A 64 -4.00 1.71 5.44
N LYS A 65 -2.88 2.04 6.07
CA LYS A 65 -2.60 1.61 7.45
C LYS A 65 -3.63 2.15 8.45
N GLN A 66 -4.07 3.40 8.29
CA GLN A 66 -5.10 3.99 9.15
C GLN A 66 -6.45 3.31 8.94
N VAL A 67 -6.84 3.08 7.69
CA VAL A 67 -8.07 2.34 7.35
C VAL A 67 -8.01 0.92 7.88
N SER A 68 -6.90 0.22 7.70
CA SER A 68 -6.71 -1.14 8.23
C SER A 68 -6.83 -1.19 9.74
N ALA A 69 -6.26 -0.21 10.46
CA ALA A 69 -6.39 -0.12 11.91
C ALA A 69 -7.85 0.13 12.34
N ALA A 70 -8.58 1.02 11.65
CA ALA A 70 -9.98 1.28 11.91
C ALA A 70 -10.84 0.02 11.69
N LEU A 71 -10.64 -0.69 10.57
CA LEU A 71 -11.36 -1.93 10.28
C LEU A 71 -11.08 -3.04 11.30
N ARG A 72 -9.83 -3.16 11.79
CA ARG A 72 -9.50 -4.12 12.86
C ARG A 72 -10.28 -3.81 14.14
N ASN A 73 -10.36 -2.53 14.53
CA ASN A 73 -11.12 -2.12 15.71
C ASN A 73 -12.63 -2.40 15.54
N GLU A 74 -13.19 -2.15 14.35
CA GLU A 74 -14.58 -2.47 14.04
C GLU A 74 -14.85 -3.98 14.11
N LEU A 75 -13.95 -4.80 13.58
CA LEU A 75 -14.06 -6.26 13.65
C LEU A 75 -13.99 -6.77 15.09
N GLU A 76 -13.12 -6.21 15.92
CA GLU A 76 -13.03 -6.58 17.34
C GLU A 76 -14.32 -6.18 18.10
N SER A 77 -14.86 -4.99 17.82
CA SER A 77 -16.14 -4.55 18.37
C SER A 77 -17.31 -5.47 17.95
N LEU A 78 -17.36 -5.86 16.68
CA LEU A 78 -18.38 -6.77 16.17
C LEU A 78 -18.25 -8.17 16.78
N LYS A 79 -17.01 -8.68 16.91
CA LYS A 79 -16.74 -9.97 17.55
C LYS A 79 -17.26 -9.99 18.99
N LEU A 80 -16.98 -8.95 19.76
CA LEU A 80 -17.47 -8.83 21.14
C LEU A 80 -19.01 -8.82 21.20
N LYS A 81 -19.67 -8.06 20.32
CA LYS A 81 -21.15 -8.04 20.23
C LYS A 81 -21.74 -9.40 19.86
N ILE A 82 -21.07 -10.17 19.01
CA ILE A 82 -21.50 -11.53 18.64
C ILE A 82 -21.38 -12.45 19.85
N GLU A 83 -20.24 -12.45 20.55
CA GLU A 83 -20.03 -13.26 21.75
C GLU A 83 -21.07 -12.94 22.83
N GLU A 84 -21.36 -11.65 23.07
CA GLU A 84 -22.42 -11.22 24.00
C GLU A 84 -23.81 -11.68 23.57
N SER A 85 -24.13 -11.56 22.28
CA SER A 85 -25.42 -11.98 21.70
C SER A 85 -25.61 -13.49 21.80
N GLU A 86 -24.57 -14.28 21.51
CA GLU A 86 -24.59 -15.73 21.63
C GLU A 86 -24.75 -16.17 23.09
N ALA A 87 -24.02 -15.55 24.02
CA ALA A 87 -24.17 -15.81 25.45
C ALA A 87 -25.60 -15.46 25.95
N ALA A 88 -26.18 -14.36 25.48
CA ALA A 88 -27.55 -13.98 25.81
C ALA A 88 -28.56 -15.00 25.25
N LYS A 89 -28.39 -15.44 24.00
CA LYS A 89 -29.23 -16.47 23.38
C LYS A 89 -29.15 -17.80 24.13
N GLN A 90 -27.96 -18.22 24.55
CA GLN A 90 -27.79 -19.45 25.31
C GLN A 90 -28.54 -19.38 26.66
N LYS A 91 -28.38 -18.28 27.40
CA LYS A 91 -29.12 -18.06 28.66
C LYS A 91 -30.63 -18.07 28.44
N GLN A 92 -31.09 -17.46 27.36
CA GLN A 92 -32.51 -17.46 27.01
C GLN A 92 -33.02 -18.87 26.72
N GLN A 93 -32.27 -19.68 25.99
CA GLN A 93 -32.60 -21.08 25.70
C GLN A 93 -32.68 -21.93 26.97
N GLU A 94 -31.76 -21.75 27.92
CA GLU A 94 -31.78 -22.43 29.22
C GLU A 94 -33.02 -22.04 30.03
N LEU A 95 -33.36 -20.74 30.07
CA LEU A 95 -34.57 -20.27 30.75
C LEU A 95 -35.83 -20.86 30.14
N ASP A 96 -35.93 -20.94 28.82
CA ASP A 96 -37.12 -21.49 28.17
C ASP A 96 -37.23 -23.00 28.37
N SER A 97 -36.10 -23.73 28.42
CA SER A 97 -36.10 -25.14 28.84
C SER A 97 -36.60 -25.31 30.27
N LEU A 98 -36.17 -24.43 31.20
CA LEU A 98 -36.59 -24.49 32.58
C LEU A 98 -38.09 -24.17 32.74
N LYS A 99 -38.59 -23.15 32.03
CA LYS A 99 -40.04 -22.83 32.00
C LYS A 99 -40.86 -24.02 31.54
N LYS A 100 -40.44 -24.70 30.48
CA LYS A 100 -41.12 -25.90 29.99
C LYS A 100 -41.19 -26.99 31.06
N LYS A 101 -40.09 -27.25 31.79
CA LYS A 101 -40.10 -28.21 32.91
C LYS A 101 -41.04 -27.78 34.03
N VAL A 102 -41.10 -26.48 34.35
CA VAL A 102 -42.04 -25.94 35.35
C VAL A 102 -43.49 -26.15 34.90
N GLU A 103 -43.80 -25.91 33.63
CA GLU A 103 -45.13 -26.16 33.05
C GLU A 103 -45.52 -27.64 33.10
N GLU A 104 -44.59 -28.54 32.75
CA GLU A 104 -44.78 -30.00 32.85
C GLU A 104 -45.05 -30.43 34.29
N ILE A 105 -44.26 -29.96 35.26
CA ILE A 105 -44.48 -30.24 36.69
C ILE A 105 -45.84 -29.71 37.14
N ASN A 106 -46.20 -28.48 36.79
CA ASN A 106 -47.48 -27.89 37.14
C ASN A 106 -48.66 -28.68 36.57
N SER A 107 -48.53 -29.19 35.35
CA SER A 107 -49.52 -30.07 34.73
C SER A 107 -49.68 -31.37 35.52
N LEU A 108 -48.57 -32.03 35.86
CA LEU A 108 -48.57 -33.26 36.66
C LEU A 108 -49.19 -33.05 38.04
N VAL A 109 -48.86 -31.96 38.72
CA VAL A 109 -49.43 -31.62 40.04
C VAL A 109 -50.95 -31.44 39.94
N ARG A 110 -51.44 -30.72 38.93
CA ARG A 110 -52.89 -30.57 38.70
C ARG A 110 -53.57 -31.91 38.45
N GLN A 111 -52.92 -32.81 37.70
CA GLN A 111 -53.44 -34.14 37.43
C GLN A 111 -53.49 -35.01 38.69
N LEU A 112 -52.44 -35.00 39.51
CA LEU A 112 -52.41 -35.71 40.79
C LEU A 112 -53.51 -35.21 41.74
N LEU A 113 -53.65 -33.89 41.89
CA LEU A 113 -54.72 -33.31 42.70
C LEU A 113 -56.10 -33.71 42.18
N TYR A 114 -56.30 -33.78 40.87
CA TYR A 114 -57.56 -34.23 40.29
C TYR A 114 -57.86 -35.70 40.62
N CYS A 115 -56.85 -36.58 40.58
CA CYS A 115 -56.99 -37.98 40.96
C CYS A 115 -57.31 -38.14 42.45
N LEU A 116 -56.62 -37.42 43.33
CA LEU A 116 -56.81 -37.51 44.79
C LEU A 116 -58.16 -36.97 45.27
N ASN A 117 -58.75 -36.00 44.55
CA ASN A 117 -60.08 -35.47 44.87
C ASN A 117 -61.25 -36.33 44.32
N LYS A 118 -60.95 -37.43 43.63
CA LYS A 118 -61.93 -38.35 43.04
C LYS A 118 -62.03 -39.70 43.76
N GLU A 119 -61.14 -39.97 44.70
CA GLU A 119 -61.24 -41.06 45.68
C GLU A 119 -62.01 -40.58 46.93
#